data_AF-A0A7L5AL81-F1
#
_entry.id   AF-A0A7L5AL81-F1
#
_cell.length_a   1.000
_cell.length_b   1.000
_cell.length_c   1.000
_cell.angle_alpha   90.00
_cell.angle_beta   90.00
_cell.angle_gamma   90.00
#
_symmetry.space_group_name_H-M   'P 1'
#
loop_
_entity.id
_entity.type
_entity.pdbx_description
1 polymer ?
#
loop_
_entity_poly.entity_id
_entity_poly.type
_entity_poly.pdbx_seq_one_letter_code
_entity_poly.pdbx_strand_id
1 'polypeptide(L)'
;MTLKQRRLFERHVRIHWGGREFHTDHGMSEIFVKQVRETADAGRSELVPLLHEGGLDLLLVTPTTIVTTHPVERREHATNTA
;
A
#
# COMPACT_ATOMS: atom_id res chain seq x y z
N MET A 1 -11.60 0.32 21.16
CA MET A 1 -11.43 -0.34 19.84
C MET A 1 -11.57 -1.84 20.01
N THR A 2 -12.37 -2.50 19.17
CA THR A 2 -12.77 -3.92 19.33
C THR A 2 -11.91 -4.87 18.49
N LEU A 3 -11.69 -6.08 19.01
CA LEU A 3 -10.90 -7.18 18.41
C LEU A 3 -11.26 -7.54 16.95
N LYS A 4 -12.47 -7.20 16.50
CA LYS A 4 -12.90 -7.44 15.11
C LYS A 4 -12.23 -6.50 14.09
N GLN A 5 -11.85 -5.29 14.49
CA GLN A 5 -11.09 -4.39 13.60
C GLN A 5 -9.67 -4.93 13.39
N ARG A 6 -9.05 -5.55 14.41
CA ARG A 6 -7.70 -6.14 14.31
C ARG A 6 -7.54 -7.21 13.24
N ARG A 7 -8.57 -8.04 12.97
CA ARG A 7 -8.50 -9.09 11.93
C ARG A 7 -8.64 -8.56 10.50
N LEU A 8 -9.10 -7.33 10.31
CA LEU A 8 -9.12 -6.69 8.98
C LEU A 8 -7.77 -6.03 8.63
N PHE A 9 -6.96 -5.70 9.64
CA PHE A 9 -5.58 -5.17 9.51
C PHE A 9 -4.50 -6.27 9.40
N GLU A 10 -4.87 -7.56 9.40
CA GLU A 10 -3.90 -8.67 9.34
C GLU A 10 -3.34 -8.93 7.93
N ARG A 11 -3.90 -8.30 6.89
CA ARG A 11 -3.42 -8.48 5.52
C ARG A 11 -2.54 -7.29 5.14
N HIS A 12 -1.22 -7.49 5.22
CA HIS A 12 -0.26 -6.53 4.70
C HIS A 12 -0.12 -6.71 3.20
N VAL A 13 0.08 -5.60 2.50
CA VAL A 13 0.26 -5.52 1.06
C VAL A 13 1.55 -4.78 0.78
N ARG A 14 2.33 -5.30 -0.15
CA ARG A 14 3.48 -4.63 -0.72
C ARG A 14 3.07 -3.96 -2.03
N ILE A 15 3.39 -2.68 -2.16
CA ILE A 15 3.21 -1.89 -3.38
C ILE A 15 4.59 -1.61 -3.98
N HIS A 16 4.75 -1.83 -5.28
CA HIS A 16 5.94 -1.40 -6.01
C HIS A 16 5.66 -0.08 -6.72
N TRP A 17 6.54 0.91 -6.54
CA TRP A 17 6.40 2.23 -7.15
C TRP A 17 7.76 2.85 -7.50
N GLY A 18 8.00 3.10 -8.78
CA GLY A 18 9.23 3.79 -9.22
C GLY A 18 10.53 3.15 -8.71
N GLY A 19 10.56 1.82 -8.58
CA GLY A 19 11.71 1.06 -8.03
C GLY A 19 11.78 0.99 -6.50
N ARG A 20 10.83 1.59 -5.77
CA ARG A 20 10.69 1.48 -4.31
C ARG A 20 9.61 0.47 -3.94
N GLU A 21 9.74 -0.11 -2.74
CA GLU A 21 8.73 -0.99 -2.14
C GLU A 21 8.11 -0.33 -0.91
N PHE A 22 6.79 -0.44 -0.77
CA PHE A 22 6.04 0.10 0.35
C PHE A 22 5.18 -0.98 0.98
N HIS A 23 5.24 -1.12 2.30
CA HIS A 23 4.44 -2.06 3.07
C HIS A 23 3.30 -1.32 3.74
N THR A 24 2.06 -1.72 3.47
CA THR A 24 0.86 -1.05 3.95
C THR A 24 -0.24 -2.06 4.28
N ASP A 25 -1.22 -1.64 5.08
CA ASP A 25 -2.46 -2.39 5.25
C ASP A 25 -3.23 -2.51 3.94
N HIS A 26 -3.93 -3.64 3.78
CA HIS A 26 -4.75 -3.92 2.59
C HIS A 26 -5.75 -2.80 2.28
N GLY A 27 -6.51 -2.34 3.27
CA GLY A 27 -7.51 -1.29 3.04
C GLY A 27 -6.89 0.03 2.55
N MET A 28 -5.70 0.39 3.06
CA MET A 28 -4.98 1.56 2.57
C MET A 28 -4.46 1.35 1.15
N SER A 29 -3.98 0.14 0.82
CA SER A 29 -3.58 -0.21 -0.54
C SER A 29 -4.74 -0.12 -1.53
N GLU A 30 -5.95 -0.52 -1.13
CA GLU A 30 -7.14 -0.44 -1.99
C GLU A 30 -7.53 1.00 -2.30
N ILE A 31 -7.52 1.87 -1.28
CA ILE A 31 -7.80 3.30 -1.44
C ILE A 31 -6.76 3.92 -2.40
N PHE A 32 -5.48 3.65 -2.16
CA PHE A 32 -4.40 4.16 -2.99
C PHE A 32 -4.53 3.69 -4.45
N VAL A 33 -4.69 2.38 -4.68
CA VAL A 33 -4.80 1.79 -6.03
C VAL A 33 -6.02 2.35 -6.77
N LYS A 34 -7.14 2.53 -6.08
CA LYS A 34 -8.33 3.15 -6.65
C LYS A 34 -8.04 4.57 -7.15
N GLN A 35 -7.43 5.40 -6.31
CA GLN A 35 -7.10 6.79 -6.70
C GLN A 35 -6.08 6.83 -7.85
N VAL A 36 -5.08 5.95 -7.85
CA VAL A 36 -4.11 5.84 -8.96
C VAL A 36 -4.81 5.56 -10.28
N ARG A 37 -5.72 4.57 -10.29
CA ARG A 37 -6.49 4.20 -11.50
C ARG A 37 -7.36 5.36 -11.96
N GLU A 38 -8.14 5.96 -11.06
CA GLU A 38 -9.01 7.09 -11.40
C GLU A 38 -8.21 8.30 -11.95
N THR A 39 -7.00 8.52 -11.43
CA THR A 39 -6.11 9.59 -11.92
C THR A 39 -5.57 9.27 -13.31
N ALA A 40 -5.04 8.06 -13.51
CA ALA A 40 -4.46 7.62 -14.77
C ALA A 40 -5.52 7.50 -15.88
N ASP A 41 -6.67 6.90 -15.59
CA ASP A 41 -7.79 6.73 -16.52
C ASP A 41 -8.39 8.07 -16.97
N ALA A 42 -8.34 9.09 -16.09
CA ALA A 42 -8.72 10.45 -16.42
C ALA A 42 -7.67 11.22 -17.25
N GLY A 43 -6.53 10.60 -17.58
CA GLY A 43 -5.43 11.25 -18.30
C GLY A 43 -4.75 12.36 -17.50
N ARG A 44 -4.86 12.34 -16.16
CA ARG A 44 -4.31 13.37 -15.28
C ARG A 44 -2.97 12.94 -14.69
N SER A 45 -2.23 13.92 -14.19
CA SER A 45 -1.04 13.69 -13.35
C SER A 45 -1.25 14.37 -12.01
N GLU A 46 -1.02 13.65 -10.92
CA GLU A 46 -1.31 14.10 -9.56
C GLU A 46 -0.37 13.44 -8.55
N LEU A 47 -0.08 14.13 -7.44
CA LEU A 47 0.57 13.53 -6.28
C LEU A 47 -0.49 12.83 -5.42
N VAL A 48 -0.45 11.50 -5.38
CA VAL A 48 -1.39 10.70 -4.59
C VAL A 48 -0.72 10.25 -3.29
N PRO A 49 -1.32 10.49 -2.12
CA PRO A 49 -0.76 10.06 -0.85
C PRO A 49 -0.88 8.55 -0.68
N LEU A 50 0.23 7.92 -0.29
CA LEU A 50 0.27 6.56 0.23
C LEU A 50 0.59 6.61 1.72
N LEU A 51 -0.34 6.12 2.54
CA LEU A 51 -0.08 5.82 3.93
C LEU A 51 0.47 4.38 4.02
N HIS A 52 1.66 4.21 4.59
CA HIS A 52 2.35 2.94 4.72
C HIS A 52 3.03 2.84 6.10
N GLU A 53 3.64 1.71 6.44
CA GLU A 53 4.26 1.47 7.75
C GLU A 53 5.35 2.50 8.13
N GLY A 54 6.01 3.09 7.14
CA GLY A 54 7.05 4.09 7.32
C GLY A 54 6.54 5.54 7.43
N GLY A 55 5.22 5.76 7.32
CA GLY A 55 4.62 7.09 7.33
C GLY A 55 3.81 7.37 6.07
N LEU A 56 3.86 8.62 5.60
CA LEU A 56 3.13 9.08 4.43
C LEU A 56 4.12 9.54 3.36
N ASP A 57 4.00 8.97 2.16
CA ASP A 57 4.75 9.36 0.96
C ASP A 57 3.75 9.93 -0.08
N LEU A 58 4.16 10.98 -0.81
CA LEU A 58 3.38 11.51 -1.95
C LEU A 58 3.97 10.95 -3.25
N LEU A 59 3.16 10.16 -3.96
CA LEU A 59 3.61 9.42 -5.13
C LEU A 59 3.06 10.07 -6.41
N LEU A 60 3.95 10.44 -7.33
CA LEU A 60 3.56 11.03 -8.61
C LEU A 60 2.91 9.99 -9.52
N VAL A 61 1.61 10.12 -9.71
CA VAL A 61 0.80 9.38 -10.67
C VAL A 61 0.77 10.14 -11.98
N THR A 62 0.93 9.42 -13.08
CA THR A 62 0.77 9.95 -14.45
C THR A 62 -0.14 9.01 -15.24
N PRO A 63 -0.58 9.37 -16.46
CA PRO A 63 -1.37 8.48 -17.30
C PRO A 63 -0.67 7.17 -17.68
N THR A 64 0.67 7.13 -17.63
CA THR A 64 1.46 5.90 -17.85
C THR A 64 1.78 5.15 -16.54
N THR A 65 1.21 5.64 -15.44
CA THR A 65 0.93 5.02 -14.14
C THR A 65 0.71 3.50 -14.11
N ILE A 66 1.71 2.64 -13.92
CA ILE A 66 1.45 1.21 -13.59
C ILE A 66 1.69 0.97 -12.10
N VAL A 67 0.67 0.47 -11.41
CA VAL A 67 0.74 0.06 -10.00
C VAL A 67 0.54 -1.45 -9.86
N THR A 68 1.41 -2.10 -9.10
CA THR A 68 1.29 -3.51 -8.75
C THR A 68 1.27 -3.69 -7.23
N THR A 69 0.41 -4.60 -6.77
CA THR A 69 0.26 -4.93 -5.36
C THR A 69 0.42 -6.44 -5.15
N HIS A 70 1.08 -6.81 -4.07
CA HIS A 70 1.28 -8.21 -3.68
C HIS A 70 0.89 -8.40 -2.22
N PRO A 71 0.00 -9.34 -1.89
CA PRO A 71 -0.22 -9.74 -0.51
C PRO A 71 1.08 -10.21 0.13
N VAL A 72 1.31 -9.84 1.39
CA VAL A 72 2.47 -10.27 2.17
C VAL A 72 1.97 -11.01 3.41
N GLU A 73 2.40 -12.25 3.58
CA GLU A 73 2.27 -12.94 4.86
C GLU A 73 3.28 -12.35 5.84
N ARG A 74 2.81 -11.88 7.00
CA ARG A 74 3.74 -11.54 8.09
C ARG A 74 4.52 -12.80 8.44
N ARG A 75 5.82 -12.83 8.15
CA ARG A 75 6.71 -13.79 8.81
C ARG A 75 6.78 -13.37 10.26
N GLU A 76 6.22 -14.18 11.15
CA GLU A 76 6.49 -14.06 12.57
C GLU A 76 8.00 -14.18 12.77
N HIS A 77 8.64 -13.12 13.26
CA HIS A 77 10.01 -13.23 13.74
C HIS A 77 10.00 -14.22 14.90
N ALA A 78 10.50 -15.43 14.65
CA ALA A 78 10.88 -16.35 15.70
C ALA A 78 11.98 -15.65 16.50
N THR A 79 11.62 -15.08 17.66
CA THR A 79 12.57 -14.70 18.70
C THR A 79 13.24 -15.98 19.18
N ASN A 80 14.36 -16.32 18.54
CA ASN A 80 15.25 -17.36 19.03
C ASN A 80 15.95 -16.80 20.27
N THR A 81 15.34 -17.04 21.42
CA THR A 81 15.97 -16.77 22.72
C THR A 81 16.79 -18.01 23.04
N ALA A 82 18.10 -17.91 22.83
CA ALA A 82 19.07 -18.82 23.42
C ALA A 82 19.32 -18.40 24.87
#